data_AF-A0A151JVT0-F1
#
_entry.id   AF-A0A151JVT0-F1
#
_cell.length_a   1.000
_cell.length_b   1.000
_cell.length_c   1.000
_cell.angle_alpha   90.00
_cell.angle_beta   90.00
_cell.angle_gamma   90.00
#
_symmetry.space_group_name_H-M   'P 1'
#
loop_
_entity.id
_entity.type
_entity.pdbx_description
1 polymer ?
#
loop_
_entity_poly.entity_id
_entity_poly.type
_entity_poly.pdbx_seq_one_letter_code
_entity_poly.pdbx_strand_id
1 'polypeptide(L)'
;MRLCYYKHHSSTLVTAGVYLLIRFNKFLIISNIRFILIFVSVITIFISGIMANFENDFKKIIALSTLRQLGFIIIILRFGYRILAYYHLLIHAIFKSILFISAGIVIHIIKSTQDIRLLGIFSV
;
A
#
# COMPACT_ATOMS: atom_id res chain seq x y z
N MET A 1 15.78 -10.00 9.42
CA MET A 1 16.27 -8.59 9.41
C MET A 1 16.54 -8.01 8.02
N ARG A 2 17.23 -8.68 7.08
CA ARG A 2 17.48 -8.16 5.70
C ARG A 2 16.22 -7.78 4.90
N LEU A 3 15.09 -8.44 5.17
CA LEU A 3 13.79 -8.16 4.52
C LEU A 3 13.10 -6.86 4.97
N CYS A 4 13.34 -6.38 6.19
CA CYS A 4 12.79 -5.08 6.64
C CYS A 4 13.51 -3.91 5.95
N TYR A 5 14.80 -4.04 5.68
CA TYR A 5 15.61 -2.99 5.05
C TYR A 5 15.15 -2.63 3.63
N TYR A 6 14.90 -3.63 2.77
CA TYR A 6 14.41 -3.40 1.41
C TYR A 6 13.00 -2.77 1.39
N LYS A 7 12.18 -3.11 2.39
CA LYS A 7 10.82 -2.57 2.53
C LYS A 7 10.80 -1.15 3.09
N HIS A 8 11.79 -0.77 3.90
CA HIS A 8 11.98 0.63 4.31
C HIS A 8 12.26 1.54 3.12
N HIS A 9 13.17 1.15 2.22
CA HIS A 9 13.47 1.97 1.05
C HIS A 9 12.26 2.09 0.09
N SER A 10 11.48 1.02 -0.04
CA SER A 10 10.27 1.04 -0.88
C SER A 10 9.11 1.80 -0.22
N SER A 11 8.97 1.77 1.11
CA SER A 11 7.89 2.46 1.81
C SER A 11 8.13 3.96 1.92
N THR A 12 9.38 4.41 2.11
CA THR A 12 9.73 5.84 2.14
C THR A 12 9.58 6.49 0.77
N LEU A 13 9.93 5.80 -0.31
CA LEU A 13 9.75 6.30 -1.67
C LEU A 13 8.26 6.55 -2.00
N VAL A 14 7.39 5.61 -1.59
CA VAL A 14 5.95 5.74 -1.80
C VAL A 14 5.35 6.86 -0.96
N THR A 15 5.71 6.99 0.33
CA THR A 15 5.21 8.10 1.17
C THR A 15 5.73 9.45 0.72
N ALA A 16 6.99 9.55 0.29
CA ALA A 16 7.57 10.78 -0.27
C ALA A 16 6.83 11.24 -1.53
N GLY A 17 6.50 10.31 -2.43
CA GLY A 17 5.72 10.62 -3.64
C GLY A 17 4.35 11.23 -3.32
N VAL A 18 3.58 10.59 -2.43
CA VAL A 18 2.25 11.11 -2.04
C VAL A 18 2.36 12.42 -1.28
N TYR A 19 3.36 12.57 -0.40
CA TYR A 19 3.58 13.80 0.33
C TYR A 19 3.90 14.98 -0.59
N LEU A 20 4.67 14.74 -1.66
CA LEU A 20 4.92 15.73 -2.70
C LEU A 20 3.62 16.14 -3.40
N LEU A 21 2.80 15.16 -3.82
CA LEU A 21 1.48 15.40 -4.41
C LEU A 21 0.56 16.22 -3.47
N ILE A 22 0.56 15.92 -2.17
CA ILE A 22 -0.13 16.68 -1.12
C ILE A 22 0.32 18.15 -1.12
N ARG A 23 1.64 18.42 -1.24
CA ARG A 23 2.19 19.78 -1.26
C ARG A 23 1.77 20.57 -2.50
N PHE A 24 1.76 19.92 -3.67
CA PHE A 24 1.34 20.51 -4.94
C PHE A 24 -0.18 20.51 -5.18
N ASN A 25 -1.00 20.24 -4.16
CA ASN A 25 -2.46 20.14 -4.30
C ASN A 25 -3.09 21.36 -4.99
N LYS A 26 -2.64 22.59 -4.67
CA LYS A 26 -3.17 23.83 -5.29
C LYS A 26 -3.01 23.81 -6.81
N PHE A 27 -1.84 23.43 -7.32
CA PHE A 27 -1.56 23.31 -8.75
C PHE A 27 -2.37 22.19 -9.40
N LEU A 28 -2.52 21.07 -8.69
CA LEU A 28 -3.28 19.93 -9.18
C LEU A 28 -4.80 20.17 -9.23
N ILE A 29 -5.34 21.13 -8.48
CA ILE A 29 -6.75 21.52 -8.53
C ILE A 29 -7.03 22.44 -9.73
N ILE A 30 -6.09 23.34 -10.03
CA ILE A 30 -6.16 24.30 -11.15
C ILE A 30 -6.00 23.61 -12.52
N SER A 31 -5.21 22.55 -12.59
CA SER A 31 -4.97 21.82 -13.84
C SER A 31 -6.11 20.86 -14.21
N ASN A 32 -6.34 20.68 -15.52
CA ASN A 32 -7.29 19.68 -16.07
C ASN A 32 -6.88 18.22 -15.84
N ILE A 33 -5.79 17.96 -15.10
CA ILE A 33 -5.24 16.63 -14.84
C ILE A 33 -6.10 15.84 -13.82
N ARG A 34 -7.12 16.49 -13.22
CA ARG A 34 -8.00 15.88 -12.20
C ARG A 34 -8.63 14.56 -12.65
N PHE A 35 -9.25 14.52 -13.83
CA PHE A 35 -9.94 13.32 -14.31
C PHE A 35 -8.97 12.17 -14.61
N ILE A 36 -7.83 12.48 -15.20
CA ILE A 36 -6.78 11.49 -15.52
C ILE A 36 -6.27 10.84 -14.24
N LEU A 37 -5.99 11.63 -13.19
CA LEU A 37 -5.49 11.09 -11.93
C LEU A 37 -6.51 10.16 -11.26
N ILE A 38 -7.80 10.53 -11.25
CA ILE A 38 -8.86 9.69 -10.67
C ILE A 38 -8.94 8.38 -11.45
N PHE A 39 -8.97 8.46 -12.79
CA PHE A 39 -9.07 7.29 -13.66
C PHE A 39 -7.91 6.30 -13.44
N VAL A 40 -6.67 6.80 -13.42
CA VAL A 40 -5.48 5.98 -13.12
C VAL A 40 -5.57 5.37 -11.72
N SER A 41 -6.04 6.13 -10.73
CA SER A 41 -6.17 5.64 -9.35
C SER A 41 -7.22 4.54 -9.21
N VAL A 42 -8.35 4.65 -9.91
CA VAL A 42 -9.39 3.62 -9.91
C VAL A 42 -8.88 2.34 -10.59
N ILE A 43 -8.23 2.46 -11.75
CA ILE A 43 -7.66 1.31 -12.46
C ILE A 43 -6.61 0.61 -11.61
N THR A 44 -5.72 1.36 -10.96
CA THR A 44 -4.67 0.77 -10.11
C THR A 44 -5.24 0.01 -8.91
N ILE A 45 -6.28 0.54 -8.25
CA ILE A 45 -6.98 -0.19 -7.16
C ILE A 45 -7.62 -1.46 -7.70
N PHE A 46 -8.27 -1.39 -8.87
CA PHE A 46 -8.97 -2.53 -9.46
C PHE A 46 -8.01 -3.66 -9.86
N ILE A 47 -6.95 -3.33 -10.61
CA ILE A 47 -5.93 -4.31 -11.05
C ILE A 47 -5.26 -4.95 -9.84
N SER A 48 -4.86 -4.15 -8.84
CA SER A 48 -4.21 -4.68 -7.64
C SER A 48 -5.15 -5.51 -6.76
N GLY A 49 -6.45 -5.23 -6.81
CA GLY A 49 -7.48 -6.08 -6.18
C GLY A 49 -7.59 -7.45 -6.86
N ILE A 50 -7.69 -7.47 -8.18
CA ILE A 50 -7.77 -8.72 -8.95
C ILE A 50 -6.49 -9.54 -8.77
N MET A 51 -5.32 -8.91 -8.93
CA MET A 51 -4.03 -9.58 -8.84
C MET A 51 -3.76 -10.16 -7.44
N ALA A 52 -4.30 -9.55 -6.38
CA ALA A 52 -4.15 -10.07 -5.02
C ALA A 52 -4.89 -11.41 -4.80
N ASN A 53 -5.95 -11.70 -5.56
CA ASN A 53 -6.70 -12.95 -5.43
C ASN A 53 -5.97 -14.14 -6.07
N PHE A 54 -5.07 -13.89 -7.03
CA PHE A 54 -4.32 -14.94 -7.74
C PHE A 54 -2.93 -15.20 -7.15
N GLU A 55 -2.47 -14.36 -6.23
CA GLU A 55 -1.13 -14.44 -5.70
C GLU A 55 -1.08 -15.34 -4.46
N ASN A 56 -0.15 -16.30 -4.42
CA ASN A 56 0.02 -17.22 -3.29
C ASN A 56 1.14 -16.81 -2.31
N ASP A 57 1.95 -15.82 -2.69
CA ASP A 57 3.04 -15.31 -1.85
C ASP A 57 2.52 -14.25 -0.87
N PHE A 58 2.62 -14.55 0.43
CA PHE A 58 2.14 -13.67 1.49
C PHE A 58 2.73 -12.25 1.39
N LYS A 59 4.02 -12.13 1.04
CA LYS A 59 4.69 -10.83 0.91
C LYS A 59 4.16 -9.98 -0.23
N LYS A 60 3.75 -10.60 -1.35
CA LYS A 60 3.23 -9.90 -2.53
C LYS A 60 1.78 -9.47 -2.30
N ILE A 61 0.96 -10.27 -1.63
CA ILE A 61 -0.38 -9.84 -1.20
C ILE A 61 -0.30 -8.57 -0.34
N ILE A 62 0.65 -8.53 0.61
CA ILE A 62 0.86 -7.32 1.43
C ILE A 62 1.39 -6.15 0.60
N ALA A 63 2.16 -6.39 -0.47
CA ALA A 63 2.57 -5.32 -1.37
C ALA A 63 1.37 -4.76 -2.15
N LEU A 64 0.50 -5.63 -2.67
CA LEU A 64 -0.71 -5.27 -3.42
C LEU A 64 -1.74 -4.52 -2.56
N SER A 65 -1.87 -4.84 -1.27
CA SER A 65 -2.70 -4.05 -0.35
C SER A 65 -2.20 -2.61 -0.21
N THR A 66 -0.88 -2.39 -0.26
CA THR A 66 -0.31 -1.04 -0.16
C THR A 66 -0.51 -0.23 -1.44
N LEU A 67 -0.55 -0.91 -2.60
CA LEU A 67 -0.87 -0.29 -3.88
C LEU A 67 -2.34 0.19 -3.93
N ARG A 68 -3.27 -0.61 -3.39
CA ARG A 68 -4.69 -0.22 -3.23
C ARG A 68 -4.84 0.99 -2.30
N GLN A 69 -4.21 0.96 -1.14
CA GLN A 69 -4.29 2.06 -0.17
C GLN A 69 -3.68 3.35 -0.74
N LEU A 70 -2.62 3.23 -1.54
CA LEU A 70 -2.02 4.35 -2.25
C LEU A 70 -2.98 4.99 -3.25
N GLY A 71 -3.60 4.17 -4.11
CA GLY A 71 -4.60 4.65 -5.06
C GLY A 71 -5.76 5.36 -4.36
N PHE A 72 -6.21 4.84 -3.21
CA PHE A 72 -7.26 5.47 -2.43
C PHE A 72 -6.85 6.83 -1.85
N ILE A 73 -5.61 6.97 -1.34
CA ILE A 73 -5.09 8.27 -0.88
C ILE A 73 -5.04 9.29 -2.01
N ILE A 74 -4.68 8.87 -3.23
CA ILE A 74 -4.64 9.75 -4.41
C ILE A 74 -6.06 10.20 -4.80
N ILE A 75 -7.07 9.33 -4.68
CA ILE A 75 -8.48 9.70 -4.89
C ILE A 75 -8.94 10.75 -3.87
N ILE A 76 -8.64 10.58 -2.58
CA ILE A 76 -8.98 11.56 -1.53
C ILE A 76 -8.32 12.92 -1.83
N LEU A 77 -7.06 12.91 -2.28
CA LEU A 77 -6.35 14.12 -2.68
C LEU A 77 -7.05 14.82 -3.86
N ARG A 78 -7.61 14.07 -4.80
CA ARG A 78 -8.36 14.62 -5.95
C ARG A 78 -9.64 15.33 -5.55
N PHE A 79 -10.34 14.84 -4.53
CA PHE A 79 -11.50 15.53 -3.97
C PHE A 79 -11.14 16.81 -3.19
N GLY A 80 -9.85 17.12 -3.02
CA GLY A 80 -9.38 18.35 -2.37
C GLY A 80 -9.17 18.23 -0.86
N TYR A 81 -9.49 17.08 -0.27
CA TYR A 81 -9.34 16.83 1.18
C TYR A 81 -7.87 16.53 1.56
N ARG A 82 -7.03 17.57 1.51
CA ARG A 82 -5.59 17.45 1.78
C ARG A 82 -5.26 16.96 3.20
N ILE A 83 -5.97 17.47 4.22
CA ILE A 83 -5.78 17.07 5.61
C ILE A 83 -6.16 15.60 5.80
N LEU A 84 -7.28 15.16 5.21
CA LEU A 84 -7.73 13.77 5.29
C LEU A 84 -6.73 12.81 4.63
N ALA A 85 -6.21 13.17 3.46
CA ALA A 85 -5.18 12.39 2.78
C ALA A 85 -3.91 12.23 3.62
N TYR A 86 -3.51 13.28 4.35
CA TYR A 86 -2.35 13.24 5.24
C TYR A 86 -2.58 12.32 6.46
N TYR A 87 -3.73 12.46 7.14
CA TYR A 87 -4.08 11.55 8.25
C TYR A 87 -4.15 10.09 7.79
N HIS A 88 -4.75 9.84 6.63
CA HIS A 88 -4.84 8.49 6.09
C HIS A 88 -3.46 7.91 5.73
N LEU A 89 -2.51 8.73 5.28
CA LEU A 89 -1.12 8.32 5.03
C LEU A 89 -0.42 7.91 6.33
N LEU A 90 -0.60 8.67 7.43
CA LEU A 90 -0.05 8.34 8.74
C LEU A 90 -0.62 7.01 9.26
N ILE A 91 -1.95 6.87 9.24
CA ILE A 91 -2.64 5.67 9.69
C ILE A 91 -2.22 4.45 8.86
N HIS A 92 -2.13 4.60 7.54
CA HIS A 92 -1.62 3.55 6.65
C HIS A 92 -0.18 3.14 7.00
N ALA A 93 0.70 4.08 7.34
CA ALA A 93 2.07 3.75 7.73
C ALA A 93 2.12 2.93 9.03
N ILE A 94 1.27 3.27 10.01
CA ILE A 94 1.16 2.55 11.30
C ILE A 94 0.59 1.14 11.08
N PHE A 95 -0.51 1.01 10.34
CA PHE A 95 -1.07 -0.31 10.04
C PHE A 95 -0.08 -1.19 9.25
N LYS A 96 0.64 -0.60 8.30
CA LYS A 96 1.63 -1.32 7.49
C LYS A 96 2.82 -1.80 8.32
N SER A 97 3.28 -1.03 9.33
CA SER A 97 4.36 -1.48 10.22
C SER A 97 3.91 -2.66 11.10
N ILE A 98 2.70 -2.58 11.66
CA ILE A 98 2.11 -3.68 12.45
C ILE A 98 1.97 -4.94 11.61
N LEU A 99 1.47 -4.83 10.38
CA LEU A 99 1.29 -5.96 9.46
C LEU A 99 2.65 -6.61 9.12
N PHE A 100 3.71 -5.83 8.92
CA PHE A 100 5.03 -6.44 8.68
C PHE A 100 5.63 -7.13 9.88
N ILE A 101 5.37 -6.64 11.10
CA ILE A 101 5.84 -7.29 12.32
C ILE A 101 5.10 -8.63 12.51
N SER A 102 3.76 -8.64 12.40
CA SER A 102 2.98 -9.87 12.52
C SER A 102 3.32 -10.88 11.42
N ALA A 103 3.47 -10.41 10.18
CA ALA A 103 3.94 -11.24 9.07
C ALA A 103 5.34 -11.83 9.30
N GLY A 104 6.24 -11.05 9.90
CA GLY A 104 7.59 -11.51 10.23
C GLY A 104 7.58 -12.65 11.24
N ILE A 105 6.74 -12.58 12.27
CA ILE A 105 6.56 -13.62 13.28
C ILE A 105 6.04 -14.91 12.62
N VAL A 106 4.99 -14.80 11.81
CA VAL A 106 4.39 -15.93 11.09
C VAL A 106 5.41 -16.63 10.18
N ILE A 107 6.18 -15.90 9.39
CA ILE A 107 7.20 -16.48 8.49
C ILE A 107 8.32 -17.16 9.29
N HIS A 108 8.66 -16.63 10.46
CA HIS A 108 9.69 -17.21 11.31
C HIS A 108 9.25 -18.56 11.90
N ILE A 109 7.99 -18.67 12.34
CA ILE A 109 7.41 -19.90 12.88
C ILE A 109 7.40 -21.01 11.82
N ILE A 110 7.11 -20.68 10.56
CA ILE A 110 6.93 -21.65 9.47
C ILE A 110 8.25 -21.91 8.71
N LYS A 111 9.39 -21.89 9.44
CA LYS A 111 10.74 -22.17 8.91
C LYS A 111 11.05 -21.47 7.57
N SER A 112 10.69 -20.18 7.44
CA SER A 112 10.95 -19.34 6.26
C SER A 112 10.13 -19.63 4.99
N THR A 113 9.12 -20.49 5.03
CA THR A 113 8.18 -20.62 3.91
C THR A 113 7.26 -19.40 3.83
N GLN A 114 6.91 -18.98 2.61
CA GLN A 114 6.15 -17.74 2.34
C GLN A 114 4.82 -18.00 1.63
N ASP A 115 4.57 -19.25 1.26
CA ASP A 115 3.36 -19.72 0.61
C ASP A 115 2.19 -19.75 1.61
N ILE A 116 1.10 -19.06 1.28
CA ILE A 116 -0.08 -18.96 2.14
C ILE A 116 -0.80 -20.30 2.29
N ARG A 117 -0.68 -21.18 1.29
CA ARG A 117 -1.25 -22.53 1.31
C ARG A 117 -0.66 -23.40 2.43
N LEU A 118 0.63 -23.22 2.72
CA LEU A 118 1.31 -23.91 3.81
C LEU A 118 0.95 -23.32 5.18
N LEU A 119 0.49 -22.07 5.23
CA LEU A 119 0.10 -21.38 6.46
C LEU A 119 -1.12 -22.01 7.13
N GLY A 120 -2.14 -22.37 6.34
CA GLY A 120 -3.41 -22.89 6.84
C GLY A 120 -3.35 -24.32 7.40
N ILE A 121 -2.27 -25.06 7.12
CA ILE A 121 -2.10 -26.44 7.61
C ILE A 121 -1.56 -26.45 9.05
N PHE A 122 -0.91 -25.38 9.52
CA PHE A 122 -0.39 -25.30 10.89
C PHE A 122 -1.46 -24.95 11.95
N SER A 123 -2.71 -24.69 11.54
CA SER A 123 -3.84 -24.42 12.45
C SER A 123 -4.70 -25.65 12.74
N VAL A 124 -4.14 -26.86 12.64
CA VAL A 124 -4.71 -28.11 13.15
C VAL A 124 -3.68 -28.82 14.02
#